data_AF-A0A3A8R497-F1
#
_entry.id   AF-A0A3A8R497-F1
#
_cell.length_a   1.000
_cell.length_b   1.000
_cell.length_c   1.000
_cell.angle_alpha   90.00
_cell.angle_beta   90.00
_cell.angle_gamma   90.00
#
_symmetry.space_group_name_H-M   'P 1'
#
loop_
_entity.id
_entity.type
_entity.pdbx_description
1 polymer ?
#
loop_
_entity_poly.entity_id
_entity_poly.type
_entity_poly.pdbx_seq_one_letter_code
_entity_poly.pdbx_strand_id
1 'polypeptide(L)'
;MLFLALLATSPAAARGRYYSHSGSIETSHPDWLSWMPGSASLASLSLPGTHDSMAFTSTGGALTQTQSLSLRAQLDAGLRALDIRCRHIGDRFAIHHGVVYLNANFDDVLTTTTQFLRDHPGETILMRVKEEHTPDGNSRSFQQTFEWYRSQPAYSPYVWRGTHVPTLGEVRGKIVILDNFGGGAYGVNWGSLALQDDWTVSTIFDIDNKWDKVRDHLGRTNAGAPPTLYVNFLSGSSVAAFPNVVAGGDGMAIRGVNDYAIDHLVGGNVQRAGVLMMDFPGAGLIDAILALNYRLLPSAGLLPGDFGTAFRNISYTLGGDAQARWYGIHAFLQNAAPGRIWHALALKGSWAGWMHTDGSYVQSDTMDDYTHLAFTSRTVTSAVSNGFLGSFVNSQLGALSGGTSDRALQLHGRVSSRFPFQLWSVVVKKSPGGLSNWAYSDYGTGYKATQGDYTYAIQAYSAADGVYLYEHGQFEGNILHLTSGVGFLGDLGFDDILSSVRILGPYRATLCEHPSRTGRCLSTTQSVGDINSVAGGPWNDQISSAGIDFVGVR
;
A
#
# COMPACT_ATOMS: atom_id res chain seq x y z
N MET A 1 18.79 -1.93 -10.67
CA MET A 1 18.93 -2.55 -9.34
C MET A 1 19.46 -1.51 -8.38
N LEU A 2 18.79 -1.31 -7.25
CA LEU A 2 19.21 -0.38 -6.20
C LEU A 2 19.76 -1.20 -5.03
N PHE A 3 20.92 -0.80 -4.51
CA PHE A 3 21.49 -1.36 -3.29
C PHE A 3 21.18 -0.42 -2.14
N LEU A 4 20.62 -0.94 -1.05
CA LEU A 4 20.30 -0.14 0.12
C LEU A 4 20.98 -0.72 1.36
N ALA A 5 21.88 0.07 1.95
CA ALA A 5 22.44 -0.16 3.28
C ALA A 5 21.49 0.45 4.31
N LEU A 6 21.08 -0.32 5.33
CA LEU A 6 20.03 0.09 6.25
C LEU A 6 20.43 -0.07 7.72
N LEU A 7 19.97 0.88 8.53
CA LEU A 7 20.16 0.95 9.97
C LEU A 7 18.83 1.26 10.66
N ALA A 8 18.72 0.88 11.94
CA ALA A 8 17.58 1.26 12.78
C ALA A 8 17.46 2.79 12.87
N THR A 9 16.26 3.30 12.65
CA THR A 9 15.90 4.73 12.74
C THR A 9 15.63 5.16 14.18
N SER A 10 15.60 6.47 14.46
CA SER A 10 15.23 7.01 15.78
C SER A 10 13.74 6.77 16.11
N PRO A 11 13.35 6.64 17.40
CA PRO A 11 11.96 6.45 17.79
C PRO A 11 11.09 7.67 17.42
N ALA A 12 9.94 7.42 16.79
CA ALA A 12 8.90 8.44 16.56
C ALA A 12 7.75 8.27 17.56
N ALA A 13 7.09 9.37 17.93
CA ALA A 13 5.92 9.32 18.80
C ALA A 13 4.70 8.80 18.02
N ALA A 14 4.05 7.73 18.49
CA ALA A 14 2.81 7.24 17.91
C ALA A 14 1.66 8.21 18.21
N ARG A 15 1.34 9.12 17.27
CA ARG A 15 0.24 10.09 17.43
C ARG A 15 -0.73 10.04 16.24
N GLY A 16 -2.00 10.30 16.52
CA GLY A 16 -3.01 10.64 15.50
C GLY A 16 -3.35 9.55 14.48
N ARG A 17 -3.31 8.26 14.84
CA ARG A 17 -3.50 7.15 13.89
C ARG A 17 -4.88 7.16 13.24
N TYR A 18 -5.94 7.13 14.04
CA TYR A 18 -7.32 7.08 13.53
C TYR A 18 -8.09 8.38 13.75
N TYR A 19 -7.68 9.17 14.73
CA TYR A 19 -8.40 10.37 15.17
C TYR A 19 -7.42 11.52 15.42
N SER A 20 -7.81 12.73 15.01
CA SER A 20 -7.06 13.95 15.31
C SER A 20 -8.00 15.11 15.63
N HIS A 21 -7.88 15.62 16.85
CA HIS A 21 -8.56 16.84 17.31
C HIS A 21 -7.57 17.99 17.56
N SER A 22 -6.54 18.06 16.71
CA SER A 22 -5.59 19.15 16.68
C SER A 22 -5.75 19.95 15.38
N GLY A 23 -5.31 21.21 15.39
CA GLY A 23 -5.27 22.06 14.20
C GLY A 23 -4.19 21.67 13.17
N SER A 24 -3.54 20.52 13.33
CA SER A 24 -2.45 20.03 12.48
C SER A 24 -2.49 18.51 12.35
N ILE A 25 -1.95 17.95 11.29
CA ILE A 25 -1.94 16.50 11.06
C ILE A 25 -0.60 16.03 10.47
N GLU A 26 -0.18 14.83 10.84
CA GLU A 26 1.11 14.25 10.46
C GLU A 26 1.01 13.40 9.19
N THR A 27 0.30 13.91 8.18
CA THR A 27 0.27 13.36 6.83
C THR A 27 0.10 14.47 5.80
N SER A 28 0.63 14.27 4.59
CA SER A 28 0.50 15.21 3.48
C SER A 28 0.49 14.47 2.15
N HIS A 29 -0.59 14.68 1.39
CA HIS A 29 -0.91 14.02 0.14
C HIS A 29 -1.59 15.00 -0.83
N PRO A 30 -0.96 16.15 -1.17
CA PRO A 30 -1.63 17.17 -1.97
C PRO A 30 -1.82 16.75 -3.44
N ASP A 31 -1.05 15.79 -3.96
CA ASP A 31 -1.05 15.41 -5.38
C ASP A 31 -1.37 13.93 -5.61
N TRP A 32 -2.07 13.27 -4.68
CA TRP A 32 -2.19 11.81 -4.72
C TRP A 32 -3.08 11.28 -5.86
N LEU A 33 -4.02 12.05 -6.39
CA LEU A 33 -4.79 11.59 -7.55
C LEU A 33 -3.98 11.71 -8.84
N SER A 34 -2.92 12.52 -8.89
CA SER A 34 -2.10 12.74 -10.09
C SER A 34 -1.52 11.45 -10.69
N TRP A 35 -1.17 10.46 -9.85
CA TRP A 35 -0.58 9.19 -10.28
C TRP A 35 -1.60 8.13 -10.72
N MET A 36 -2.90 8.41 -10.55
CA MET A 36 -3.96 7.51 -11.02
C MET A 36 -4.14 7.55 -12.54
N PRO A 37 -4.61 6.47 -13.18
CA PRO A 37 -5.02 6.52 -14.58
C PRO A 37 -6.19 7.49 -14.77
N GLY A 38 -6.15 8.32 -15.81
CA GLY A 38 -7.29 9.20 -16.15
C GLY A 38 -8.57 8.42 -16.47
N SER A 39 -8.46 7.15 -16.87
CA SER A 39 -9.60 6.25 -17.13
C SER A 39 -10.28 5.72 -15.86
N ALA A 40 -9.70 5.90 -14.67
CA ALA A 40 -10.31 5.43 -13.43
C ALA A 40 -11.62 6.19 -13.15
N SER A 41 -12.73 5.47 -12.97
CA SER A 41 -13.99 6.07 -12.53
C SER A 41 -13.88 6.54 -11.08
N LEU A 42 -14.49 7.68 -10.73
CA LEU A 42 -14.58 8.10 -9.33
C LEU A 42 -15.29 7.05 -8.44
N ALA A 43 -16.23 6.27 -8.99
CA ALA A 43 -16.88 5.16 -8.28
C ALA A 43 -15.94 3.98 -7.98
N SER A 44 -14.79 3.90 -8.64
CA SER A 44 -13.78 2.88 -8.36
C SER A 44 -12.79 3.30 -7.27
N LEU A 45 -12.74 4.59 -6.91
CA LEU A 45 -11.80 5.10 -5.91
C LEU A 45 -12.35 4.93 -4.49
N SER A 46 -11.44 4.81 -3.54
CA SER A 46 -11.67 5.00 -2.11
C SER A 46 -11.23 6.43 -1.78
N LEU A 47 -12.15 7.30 -1.39
CA LEU A 47 -11.89 8.72 -1.18
C LEU A 47 -12.10 9.07 0.30
N PRO A 48 -11.07 9.59 0.99
CA PRO A 48 -11.25 10.10 2.34
C PRO A 48 -11.97 11.46 2.26
N GLY A 49 -12.99 11.63 3.10
CA GLY A 49 -13.82 12.83 3.16
C GLY A 49 -14.18 13.24 4.58
N THR A 50 -14.69 14.46 4.71
CA THR A 50 -15.01 15.09 5.99
C THR A 50 -16.48 15.46 6.06
N HIS A 51 -17.17 14.97 7.10
CA HIS A 51 -18.51 15.40 7.43
C HIS A 51 -18.49 16.84 7.98
N ASP A 52 -19.45 17.65 7.53
CA ASP A 52 -19.56 19.07 7.83
C ASP A 52 -18.21 19.81 7.82
N SER A 53 -17.56 19.83 6.65
CA SER A 53 -16.12 20.08 6.51
C SER A 53 -15.65 21.43 7.05
N MET A 54 -16.56 22.40 7.16
CA MET A 54 -16.29 23.76 7.62
C MET A 54 -16.51 23.95 9.13
N ALA A 55 -17.03 22.95 9.85
CA ALA A 55 -17.16 22.99 11.31
C ALA A 55 -15.84 22.64 12.01
N PHE A 56 -14.75 23.29 11.55
CA PHE A 56 -13.40 23.14 12.11
C PHE A 56 -13.08 24.14 13.22
N THR A 57 -13.91 25.16 13.38
CA THR A 57 -13.86 26.09 14.50
C THR A 57 -14.77 25.57 15.63
N SER A 58 -14.45 25.88 16.88
CA SER A 58 -15.29 25.51 18.04
C SER A 58 -16.59 26.33 18.16
N THR A 59 -17.09 26.88 17.05
CA THR A 59 -18.31 27.69 16.99
C THR A 59 -19.53 26.80 17.27
N GLY A 60 -20.41 27.20 18.18
CA GLY A 60 -21.53 26.37 18.63
C GLY A 60 -21.16 25.28 19.64
N GLY A 61 -19.87 25.14 19.98
CA GLY A 61 -19.38 24.19 20.98
C GLY A 61 -19.14 22.78 20.43
N ALA A 62 -18.85 21.84 21.34
CA ALA A 62 -18.39 20.50 20.99
C ALA A 62 -19.44 19.63 20.26
N LEU A 63 -20.73 19.95 20.36
CA LEU A 63 -21.77 19.27 19.58
C LEU A 63 -21.80 19.70 18.10
N THR A 64 -21.30 20.91 17.81
CA THR A 64 -21.27 21.46 16.45
C THR A 64 -19.94 21.20 15.76
N GLN A 65 -18.84 21.16 16.50
CA GLN A 65 -17.52 20.93 15.92
C GLN A 65 -17.36 19.47 15.47
N THR A 66 -16.99 19.27 14.21
CA THR A 66 -16.76 17.95 13.58
C THR A 66 -15.36 17.81 13.00
N GLN A 67 -14.65 18.92 12.82
CA GLN A 67 -13.30 18.97 12.29
C GLN A 67 -12.38 19.81 13.18
N SER A 68 -11.07 19.66 13.00
CA SER A 68 -10.06 20.54 13.63
C SER A 68 -9.11 21.16 12.62
N LEU A 69 -9.01 20.57 11.43
CA LEU A 69 -8.21 21.09 10.33
C LEU A 69 -8.98 22.14 9.55
N SER A 70 -8.33 23.24 9.20
CA SER A 70 -8.87 24.18 8.22
C SER A 70 -9.08 23.48 6.87
N LEU A 71 -9.96 24.02 6.03
CA LEU A 71 -10.27 23.41 4.73
C LEU A 71 -9.02 23.17 3.87
N ARG A 72 -8.06 24.10 3.84
CA ARG A 72 -6.81 23.89 3.10
C ARG A 72 -5.98 22.75 3.69
N ALA A 73 -5.86 22.69 5.02
CA ALA A 73 -5.12 21.61 5.68
C ALA A 73 -5.78 20.23 5.47
N GLN A 74 -7.11 20.15 5.38
CA GLN A 74 -7.80 18.92 4.99
C GLN A 74 -7.38 18.48 3.58
N LEU A 75 -7.39 19.39 2.60
CA LEU A 75 -6.98 19.08 1.22
C LEU A 75 -5.50 18.67 1.14
N ASP A 76 -4.61 19.40 1.81
CA ASP A 76 -3.18 19.09 1.84
C ASP A 76 -2.88 17.73 2.50
N ALA A 77 -3.72 17.29 3.45
CA ALA A 77 -3.62 15.98 4.09
C ALA A 77 -4.13 14.81 3.21
N GLY A 78 -4.84 15.10 2.11
CA GLY A 78 -5.32 14.08 1.17
C GLY A 78 -6.84 13.92 1.09
N LEU A 79 -7.62 14.69 1.86
CA LEU A 79 -9.09 14.66 1.80
C LEU A 79 -9.56 15.17 0.43
N ARG A 80 -10.51 14.45 -0.18
CA ARG A 80 -11.04 14.77 -1.53
C ARG A 80 -12.56 14.77 -1.61
N ALA A 81 -13.26 14.50 -0.51
CA ALA A 81 -14.71 14.64 -0.43
C ALA A 81 -15.11 15.58 0.72
N LEU A 82 -15.87 16.61 0.39
CA LEU A 82 -16.28 17.68 1.31
C LEU A 82 -17.80 17.70 1.45
N ASP A 83 -18.29 17.82 2.67
CA ASP A 83 -19.70 18.07 3.01
C ASP A 83 -19.90 19.55 3.33
N ILE A 84 -20.46 20.30 2.38
CA ILE A 84 -20.66 21.75 2.48
C ILE A 84 -22.16 22.04 2.65
N ARG A 85 -22.48 22.61 3.81
CA ARG A 85 -23.85 22.83 4.28
C ARG A 85 -24.18 24.31 4.28
N CYS A 86 -25.07 24.71 3.39
CA CYS A 86 -25.36 26.11 3.10
C CYS A 86 -26.72 26.52 3.68
N ARG A 87 -26.79 27.65 4.37
CA ARG A 87 -28.03 28.41 4.58
C ARG A 87 -28.10 29.52 3.53
N HIS A 88 -29.23 29.62 2.83
CA HIS A 88 -29.42 30.61 1.78
C HIS A 88 -29.98 31.92 2.37
N ILE A 89 -29.16 32.97 2.38
CA ILE A 89 -29.51 34.26 2.98
C ILE A 89 -29.13 35.38 2.02
N GLY A 90 -30.09 36.25 1.67
CA GLY A 90 -29.82 37.43 0.84
C GLY A 90 -29.16 37.08 -0.50
N ASP A 91 -29.60 35.99 -1.15
CA ASP A 91 -29.04 35.45 -2.39
C ASP A 91 -27.56 35.05 -2.29
N ARG A 92 -27.11 34.66 -1.09
CA ARG A 92 -25.77 34.16 -0.79
C ARG A 92 -25.83 32.91 0.07
N PHE A 93 -24.75 32.14 0.08
CA PHE A 93 -24.64 30.91 0.86
C PHE A 93 -23.71 31.10 2.05
N ALA A 94 -24.30 31.18 3.24
CA ALA A 94 -23.58 31.12 4.51
C ALA A 94 -23.39 29.66 4.91
N ILE A 95 -22.25 29.30 5.50
CA ILE A 95 -21.97 27.91 5.90
C ILE A 95 -22.45 27.66 7.33
N HIS A 96 -23.18 26.57 7.51
CA HIS A 96 -23.94 26.31 8.73
C HIS A 96 -23.86 24.86 9.19
N HIS A 97 -24.02 24.68 10.50
CA HIS A 97 -24.40 23.41 11.14
C HIS A 97 -25.75 23.61 11.83
N GLY A 98 -26.84 23.14 11.21
CA GLY A 98 -28.19 23.51 11.61
C GLY A 98 -28.36 25.03 11.74
N VAL A 99 -28.73 25.50 12.93
CA VAL A 99 -28.93 26.94 13.21
C VAL A 99 -27.63 27.75 13.31
N VAL A 100 -26.49 27.08 13.53
CA VAL A 100 -25.21 27.73 13.86
C VAL A 100 -24.49 28.17 12.59
N TYR A 101 -24.23 29.46 12.46
CA TYR A 101 -23.34 30.00 11.43
C TYR A 101 -21.89 29.70 11.79
N LEU A 102 -21.13 29.08 10.89
CA LEU A 102 -19.77 28.60 11.14
C LEU A 102 -18.69 29.65 10.83
N ASN A 103 -19.08 30.93 10.74
CA ASN A 103 -18.19 32.06 10.42
C ASN A 103 -17.48 31.92 9.06
N ALA A 104 -18.13 31.27 8.09
CA ALA A 104 -17.63 31.10 6.73
C ALA A 104 -18.78 31.16 5.71
N ASN A 105 -18.47 31.57 4.48
CA ASN A 105 -19.39 31.61 3.35
C ASN A 105 -18.91 30.68 2.23
N PHE A 106 -19.80 30.39 1.27
CA PHE A 106 -19.47 29.54 0.14
C PHE A 106 -18.36 30.13 -0.75
N ASP A 107 -18.23 31.45 -0.79
CA ASP A 107 -17.10 32.16 -1.40
C ASP A 107 -15.74 31.73 -0.82
N ASP A 108 -15.65 31.54 0.50
CA ASP A 108 -14.42 31.10 1.18
C ASP A 108 -14.06 29.65 0.80
N VAL A 109 -15.10 28.79 0.70
CA VAL A 109 -14.97 27.39 0.26
C VAL A 109 -14.50 27.32 -1.18
N LEU A 110 -15.14 28.04 -2.10
CA LEU A 110 -14.77 28.06 -3.51
C LEU A 110 -13.38 28.66 -3.72
N THR A 111 -13.04 29.74 -3.02
CA THR A 111 -11.70 30.35 -3.10
C THR A 111 -10.63 29.35 -2.68
N THR A 112 -10.82 28.67 -1.54
CA THR A 112 -9.84 27.69 -1.03
C THR A 112 -9.69 26.49 -1.95
N THR A 113 -10.81 25.92 -2.41
CA THR A 113 -10.81 24.72 -3.26
C THR A 113 -10.28 24.99 -4.67
N THR A 114 -10.62 26.14 -5.27
CA THR A 114 -10.07 26.53 -6.58
C THR A 114 -8.60 26.90 -6.50
N GLN A 115 -8.13 27.49 -5.39
CA GLN A 115 -6.70 27.70 -5.16
C GLN A 115 -5.97 26.34 -5.07
N PHE A 116 -6.47 25.40 -4.28
CA PHE A 116 -5.89 24.05 -4.20
C PHE A 116 -5.81 23.37 -5.56
N LEU A 117 -6.89 23.38 -6.35
CA LEU A 117 -6.91 22.77 -7.69
C LEU A 117 -6.01 23.50 -8.70
N ARG A 118 -5.70 24.79 -8.47
CA ARG A 118 -4.70 25.53 -9.26
C ARG A 118 -3.29 25.11 -8.90
N ASP A 119 -3.01 24.92 -7.61
CA ASP A 119 -1.72 24.48 -7.10
C ASP A 119 -1.46 23.00 -7.47
N HIS A 120 -2.53 22.20 -7.54
CA HIS A 120 -2.51 20.74 -7.75
C HIS A 120 -3.48 20.33 -8.87
N PRO A 121 -3.19 20.64 -10.15
CA PRO A 121 -4.11 20.43 -11.28
C PRO A 121 -4.39 18.96 -11.62
N GLY A 122 -3.60 18.03 -11.05
CA GLY A 122 -3.88 16.60 -11.10
C GLY A 122 -5.10 16.20 -10.27
N GLU A 123 -5.51 16.99 -9.29
CA GLU A 123 -6.51 16.56 -8.31
C GLU A 123 -7.94 16.85 -8.75
N THR A 124 -8.92 16.30 -8.03
CA THR A 124 -10.34 16.66 -8.13
C THR A 124 -10.96 16.65 -6.74
N ILE A 125 -12.03 17.43 -6.53
CA ILE A 125 -12.73 17.50 -5.24
C ILE A 125 -14.18 17.11 -5.46
N LEU A 126 -14.68 16.12 -4.71
CA LEU A 126 -16.11 15.88 -4.57
C LEU A 126 -16.65 16.85 -3.51
N MET A 127 -17.66 17.63 -3.85
CA MET A 127 -18.25 18.59 -2.93
C MET A 127 -19.75 18.35 -2.87
N ARG A 128 -20.23 17.76 -1.77
CA ARG A 128 -21.66 17.79 -1.46
C ARG A 128 -22.04 19.21 -1.13
N VAL A 129 -23.07 19.69 -1.80
CA VAL A 129 -23.71 20.97 -1.50
C VAL A 129 -25.14 20.66 -1.08
N LYS A 130 -25.52 21.10 0.11
CA LYS A 130 -26.84 20.86 0.71
C LYS A 130 -27.41 22.16 1.29
N GLU A 131 -28.71 22.34 1.18
CA GLU A 131 -29.44 23.36 1.94
C GLU A 131 -29.63 22.89 3.40
N GLU A 132 -29.05 23.64 4.35
CA GLU A 132 -28.90 23.20 5.74
C GLU A 132 -30.02 23.68 6.65
N HIS A 133 -30.49 24.90 6.43
CA HIS A 133 -31.41 25.57 7.32
C HIS A 133 -32.35 26.49 6.53
N THR A 134 -33.46 26.89 7.15
CA THR A 134 -34.47 27.75 6.55
C THR A 134 -33.87 28.98 5.87
N PRO A 135 -34.17 29.20 4.57
CA PRO A 135 -33.70 30.35 3.80
C PRO A 135 -34.28 31.67 4.34
N ASP A 136 -33.60 32.78 4.10
CA ASP A 136 -34.03 34.11 4.57
C ASP A 136 -33.71 35.23 3.55
N GLY A 137 -34.69 36.09 3.25
CA GLY A 137 -34.49 37.28 2.42
C GLY A 137 -33.97 37.06 0.98
N ASN A 138 -34.29 35.93 0.33
CA ASN A 138 -33.80 35.61 -1.02
C ASN A 138 -34.76 36.04 -2.13
N SER A 139 -34.21 36.51 -3.25
CA SER A 139 -34.95 36.78 -4.49
C SER A 139 -34.76 35.67 -5.54
N ARG A 140 -33.71 34.86 -5.39
CA ARG A 140 -33.39 33.70 -6.23
C ARG A 140 -33.73 32.41 -5.50
N SER A 141 -33.97 31.34 -6.26
CA SER A 141 -33.97 29.99 -5.68
C SER A 141 -32.55 29.56 -5.29
N PHE A 142 -32.42 28.54 -4.43
CA PHE A 142 -31.10 27.98 -4.09
C PHE A 142 -30.34 27.57 -5.37
N GLN A 143 -31.02 26.90 -6.31
CA GLN A 143 -30.44 26.48 -7.58
C GLN A 143 -29.93 27.67 -8.42
N GLN A 144 -30.72 28.76 -8.50
CA GLN A 144 -30.35 29.96 -9.23
C GLN A 144 -29.15 30.68 -8.59
N THR A 145 -29.10 30.74 -7.25
CA THR A 145 -27.93 31.28 -6.52
C THR A 145 -26.69 30.41 -6.72
N PHE A 146 -26.82 29.09 -6.70
CA PHE A 146 -25.71 28.18 -7.01
C PHE A 146 -25.22 28.35 -8.45
N GLU A 147 -26.12 28.44 -9.45
CA GLU A 147 -25.72 28.68 -10.85
C GLU A 147 -25.02 30.02 -11.01
N TRP A 148 -25.43 31.03 -10.25
CA TRP A 148 -24.72 32.30 -10.22
C TRP A 148 -23.29 32.13 -9.71
N TYR A 149 -23.05 31.39 -8.62
CA TYR A 149 -21.68 31.05 -8.20
C TYR A 149 -20.92 30.28 -9.28
N ARG A 150 -21.51 29.22 -9.84
CA ARG A 150 -20.92 28.35 -10.86
C ARG A 150 -20.59 29.07 -12.17
N SER A 151 -21.28 30.17 -12.48
CA SER A 151 -21.07 30.96 -13.70
C SER A 151 -20.07 32.12 -13.51
N GLN A 152 -19.66 32.44 -12.29
CA GLN A 152 -18.63 33.45 -12.08
C GLN A 152 -17.32 33.05 -12.76
N PRO A 153 -16.62 33.98 -13.46
CA PRO A 153 -15.35 33.68 -14.13
C PRO A 153 -14.27 33.10 -13.21
N ALA A 154 -14.29 33.46 -11.92
CA ALA A 154 -13.34 32.94 -10.93
C ALA A 154 -13.52 31.43 -10.65
N TYR A 155 -14.72 30.89 -10.82
CA TYR A 155 -15.07 29.53 -10.41
C TYR A 155 -15.49 28.63 -11.59
N SER A 156 -16.02 29.19 -12.67
CA SER A 156 -16.56 28.43 -13.80
C SER A 156 -15.56 27.47 -14.49
N PRO A 157 -14.23 27.73 -14.55
CA PRO A 157 -13.28 26.74 -15.07
C PRO A 157 -13.10 25.53 -14.16
N TYR A 158 -13.36 25.72 -12.86
CA TYR A 158 -13.08 24.73 -11.82
C TYR A 158 -14.31 23.93 -11.40
N VAL A 159 -15.54 24.34 -11.72
CA VAL A 159 -16.73 23.55 -11.37
C VAL A 159 -17.17 22.71 -12.55
N TRP A 160 -17.15 21.39 -12.39
CA TRP A 160 -17.57 20.46 -13.43
C TRP A 160 -19.08 20.58 -13.69
N ARG A 161 -19.49 20.45 -14.97
CA ARG A 161 -20.87 20.66 -15.41
C ARG A 161 -21.58 19.39 -15.90
N GLY A 162 -20.96 18.21 -15.78
CA GLY A 162 -21.60 16.94 -16.13
C GLY A 162 -22.57 16.45 -15.04
N THR A 163 -23.32 15.39 -15.34
CA THR A 163 -24.42 14.89 -14.49
C THR A 163 -24.34 13.38 -14.21
N HIS A 164 -23.26 12.73 -14.64
CA HIS A 164 -22.94 11.32 -14.39
C HIS A 164 -21.82 11.17 -13.35
N VAL A 165 -21.50 9.94 -12.93
CA VAL A 165 -20.26 9.69 -12.18
C VAL A 165 -19.08 9.70 -13.17
N PRO A 166 -18.17 10.68 -13.10
CA PRO A 166 -17.13 10.83 -14.12
C PRO A 166 -15.93 9.91 -13.88
N THR A 167 -15.12 9.78 -14.93
CA THR A 167 -13.73 9.35 -14.83
C THR A 167 -12.85 10.48 -14.32
N LEU A 168 -11.72 10.15 -13.71
CA LEU A 168 -10.78 11.12 -13.17
C LEU A 168 -10.30 12.09 -14.25
N GLY A 169 -10.03 11.61 -15.47
CA GLY A 169 -9.58 12.41 -16.60
C GLY A 169 -10.56 13.51 -17.03
N GLU A 170 -11.87 13.32 -16.82
CA GLU A 170 -12.89 14.36 -17.11
C GLU A 170 -12.84 15.53 -16.11
N VAL A 171 -12.35 15.26 -14.89
CA VAL A 171 -12.53 16.13 -13.72
C VAL A 171 -11.24 16.53 -13.01
N ARG A 172 -10.06 16.14 -13.50
CA ARG A 172 -8.80 16.74 -13.04
C ARG A 172 -8.86 18.27 -13.13
N GLY A 173 -8.41 18.94 -12.08
CA GLY A 173 -8.49 20.38 -11.90
C GLY A 173 -9.90 20.91 -11.61
N LYS A 174 -10.89 20.05 -11.31
CA LYS A 174 -12.29 20.45 -11.11
C LYS A 174 -12.91 19.92 -9.82
N ILE A 175 -13.94 20.61 -9.39
CA ILE A 175 -14.88 20.27 -8.32
C ILE A 175 -16.06 19.55 -8.98
N VAL A 176 -16.34 18.34 -8.51
CA VAL A 176 -17.51 17.53 -8.84
C VAL A 176 -18.55 17.75 -7.75
N ILE A 177 -19.69 18.34 -8.10
CA ILE A 177 -20.77 18.57 -7.14
C ILE A 177 -21.51 17.26 -6.90
N LEU A 178 -21.68 16.89 -5.62
CA LEU A 178 -22.69 15.91 -5.21
C LEU A 178 -23.96 16.70 -4.92
N ASP A 179 -24.86 16.70 -5.89
CA ASP A 179 -26.02 17.58 -5.96
C ASP A 179 -27.13 17.09 -5.02
N ASN A 180 -27.18 17.68 -3.82
CA ASN A 180 -28.18 17.43 -2.79
C ASN A 180 -29.18 18.60 -2.66
N PHE A 181 -29.55 19.20 -3.79
CA PHE A 181 -30.55 20.29 -3.83
C PHE A 181 -31.30 20.41 -5.17
N GLY A 182 -30.65 20.08 -6.29
CA GLY A 182 -31.14 20.27 -7.66
C GLY A 182 -31.43 18.99 -8.43
N GLY A 183 -31.41 17.82 -7.77
CA GLY A 183 -31.79 16.54 -8.38
C GLY A 183 -30.83 15.99 -9.43
N GLY A 184 -29.56 16.44 -9.44
CA GLY A 184 -28.53 16.02 -10.38
C GLY A 184 -28.30 16.98 -11.55
N ALA A 185 -28.97 18.13 -11.58
CA ALA A 185 -28.76 19.13 -12.63
C ALA A 185 -27.39 19.83 -12.53
N TYR A 186 -26.75 19.76 -11.37
CA TYR A 186 -25.51 20.49 -11.09
C TYR A 186 -24.28 19.59 -10.87
N GLY A 187 -24.44 18.26 -11.02
CA GLY A 187 -23.39 17.28 -10.75
C GLY A 187 -23.95 15.87 -10.61
N VAL A 188 -23.29 15.04 -9.81
CA VAL A 188 -23.79 13.69 -9.49
C VAL A 188 -25.01 13.81 -8.58
N ASN A 189 -26.15 13.25 -8.99
CA ASN A 189 -27.37 13.28 -8.20
C ASN A 189 -27.20 12.57 -6.84
N TRP A 190 -27.33 13.28 -5.73
CA TRP A 190 -27.25 12.71 -4.37
C TRP A 190 -28.21 11.54 -4.16
N GLY A 191 -29.43 11.62 -4.70
CA GLY A 191 -30.45 10.56 -4.57
C GLY A 191 -30.12 9.28 -5.35
N SER A 192 -29.11 9.30 -6.21
CA SER A 192 -28.67 8.13 -6.98
C SER A 192 -27.54 7.34 -6.31
N LEU A 193 -26.96 7.89 -5.24
CA LEU A 193 -25.83 7.31 -4.53
C LEU A 193 -26.27 6.13 -3.65
N ALA A 194 -25.38 5.16 -3.46
CA ALA A 194 -25.55 4.15 -2.42
C ALA A 194 -25.09 4.77 -1.09
N LEU A 195 -26.03 5.06 -0.19
CA LEU A 195 -25.76 5.82 1.04
C LEU A 195 -25.83 4.96 2.31
N GLN A 196 -24.99 5.29 3.28
CA GLN A 196 -25.19 5.04 4.71
C GLN A 196 -24.96 6.38 5.43
N ASP A 197 -26.02 6.94 6.00
CA ASP A 197 -26.02 8.24 6.69
C ASP A 197 -26.89 8.19 7.96
N ASP A 198 -26.83 7.06 8.69
CA ASP A 198 -27.50 6.95 9.98
C ASP A 198 -26.63 7.60 11.05
N TRP A 199 -26.84 8.89 11.25
CA TRP A 199 -26.05 9.75 12.13
C TRP A 199 -26.48 9.70 13.60
N THR A 200 -27.57 9.00 13.94
CA THR A 200 -28.09 8.99 15.32
C THR A 200 -27.30 8.01 16.19
N VAL A 201 -26.61 8.53 17.20
CA VAL A 201 -25.89 7.74 18.21
C VAL A 201 -26.43 8.14 19.58
N SER A 202 -27.44 7.42 20.06
CA SER A 202 -28.24 7.82 21.24
C SER A 202 -27.39 8.02 22.49
N THR A 203 -26.38 7.17 22.72
CA THR A 203 -25.41 7.29 23.81
C THR A 203 -24.04 6.80 23.35
N ILE A 204 -22.98 7.06 24.12
CA ILE A 204 -21.64 6.51 23.86
C ILE A 204 -21.61 4.98 23.78
N PHE A 205 -22.60 4.28 24.35
CA PHE A 205 -22.71 2.82 24.28
C PHE A 205 -23.30 2.32 22.95
N ASP A 206 -23.81 3.23 22.11
CA ASP A 206 -24.35 2.91 20.78
C ASP A 206 -23.34 3.12 19.65
N ILE A 207 -22.08 3.46 19.98
CA ILE A 207 -21.03 3.66 18.97
C ILE A 207 -20.78 2.37 18.17
N ASP A 208 -20.84 1.20 18.82
CA ASP A 208 -20.70 -0.09 18.13
C ASP A 208 -21.83 -0.33 17.12
N ASN A 209 -23.06 0.08 17.44
CA ASN A 209 -24.20 0.00 16.51
C ASN A 209 -23.99 0.89 15.28
N LYS A 210 -23.38 2.07 15.46
CA LYS A 210 -22.98 2.93 14.34
C LYS A 210 -21.89 2.25 13.49
N TRP A 211 -20.89 1.67 14.15
CA TRP A 211 -19.83 0.93 13.46
C TRP A 211 -20.38 -0.26 12.65
N ASP A 212 -21.32 -1.04 13.18
CA ASP A 212 -21.93 -2.14 12.44
C ASP A 212 -22.55 -1.68 11.11
N LYS A 213 -23.26 -0.55 11.11
CA LYS A 213 -23.82 0.06 9.89
C LYS A 213 -22.73 0.49 8.91
N VAL A 214 -21.65 1.09 9.41
CA VAL A 214 -20.48 1.49 8.61
C VAL A 214 -19.83 0.26 7.98
N ARG A 215 -19.56 -0.79 8.77
CA ARG A 215 -18.95 -2.05 8.33
C ARG A 215 -19.80 -2.75 7.29
N ASP A 216 -21.11 -2.84 7.50
CA ASP A 216 -22.02 -3.46 6.55
C ASP A 216 -22.04 -2.69 5.21
N HIS A 217 -21.96 -1.36 5.26
CA HIS A 217 -21.82 -0.55 4.04
C HIS A 217 -20.46 -0.71 3.35
N LEU A 218 -19.37 -0.88 4.11
CA LEU A 218 -18.05 -1.22 3.55
C LEU A 218 -18.11 -2.56 2.81
N GLY A 219 -18.75 -3.58 3.39
CA GLY A 219 -18.99 -4.87 2.75
C GLY A 219 -19.80 -4.74 1.45
N ARG A 220 -20.88 -3.96 1.47
CA ARG A 220 -21.67 -3.65 0.26
C ARG A 220 -20.89 -2.91 -0.80
N THR A 221 -20.01 -1.99 -0.41
CA THR A 221 -19.15 -1.24 -1.34
C THR A 221 -18.11 -2.14 -1.99
N ASN A 222 -17.51 -3.04 -1.20
CA ASN A 222 -16.51 -3.98 -1.67
C ASN A 222 -17.09 -4.98 -2.69
N ALA A 223 -18.30 -5.47 -2.44
CA ALA A 223 -19.04 -6.37 -3.35
C ALA A 223 -19.86 -5.62 -4.43
N GLY A 224 -19.89 -4.30 -4.37
CA GLY A 224 -20.82 -3.45 -5.10
C GLY A 224 -20.55 -3.33 -6.60
N ALA A 225 -21.50 -2.75 -7.34
CA ALA A 225 -21.35 -2.54 -8.78
C ALA A 225 -20.22 -1.51 -9.08
N PRO A 226 -19.39 -1.72 -10.12
CA PRO A 226 -18.33 -0.77 -10.50
C PRO A 226 -18.77 0.69 -10.76
N PRO A 227 -19.93 0.97 -11.40
CA PRO A 227 -20.32 2.36 -11.71
C PRO A 227 -21.02 3.08 -10.55
N THR A 228 -21.42 2.38 -9.49
CA THR A 228 -22.14 2.98 -8.37
C THR A 228 -21.18 3.70 -7.44
N LEU A 229 -21.46 4.98 -7.15
CA LEU A 229 -20.73 5.74 -6.14
C LEU A 229 -21.34 5.47 -4.76
N TYR A 230 -20.54 4.88 -3.87
CA TYR A 230 -20.89 4.55 -2.50
C TYR A 230 -20.39 5.64 -1.55
N VAL A 231 -21.23 6.11 -0.64
CA VAL A 231 -20.88 7.11 0.37
C VAL A 231 -21.31 6.63 1.75
N ASN A 232 -20.35 6.59 2.66
CA ASN A 232 -20.47 6.01 3.99
C ASN A 232 -20.08 7.05 5.04
N PHE A 233 -21.05 7.53 5.82
CA PHE A 233 -20.78 8.45 6.92
C PHE A 233 -20.40 7.67 8.17
N LEU A 234 -19.17 7.90 8.65
CA LEU A 234 -18.69 7.40 9.94
C LEU A 234 -19.16 8.29 11.09
N SER A 235 -19.51 9.55 10.78
CA SER A 235 -20.00 10.54 11.74
C SER A 235 -21.33 10.16 12.37
N GLY A 236 -21.54 10.68 13.58
CA GLY A 236 -22.79 10.54 14.32
C GLY A 236 -22.73 11.30 15.63
N SER A 237 -23.90 11.61 16.20
CA SER A 237 -23.96 12.33 17.47
C SER A 237 -25.31 12.23 18.18
N SER A 238 -25.30 12.66 19.43
CA SER A 238 -26.45 13.08 20.23
C SER A 238 -25.98 13.94 21.41
N VAL A 239 -26.91 14.43 22.21
CA VAL A 239 -26.61 15.09 23.49
C VAL A 239 -25.91 14.19 24.53
N ALA A 240 -25.87 12.87 24.30
CA ALA A 240 -25.17 11.91 25.15
C ALA A 240 -24.03 11.17 24.42
N ALA A 241 -23.69 11.58 23.19
CA ALA A 241 -22.57 11.06 22.40
C ALA A 241 -22.08 12.16 21.45
N PHE A 242 -21.05 12.91 21.85
CA PHE A 242 -20.61 14.06 21.07
C PHE A 242 -19.76 13.59 19.86
N PRO A 243 -19.73 14.34 18.73
CA PRO A 243 -19.02 13.94 17.52
C PRO A 243 -17.57 13.48 17.74
N ASN A 244 -16.83 14.20 18.60
CA ASN A 244 -15.46 13.88 18.95
C ASN A 244 -15.31 12.52 19.66
N VAL A 245 -16.26 12.17 20.53
CA VAL A 245 -16.29 10.88 21.24
C VAL A 245 -16.77 9.76 20.33
N VAL A 246 -17.76 10.00 19.46
CA VAL A 246 -18.18 9.01 18.46
C VAL A 246 -17.04 8.68 17.51
N ALA A 247 -16.29 9.68 17.05
CA ALA A 247 -15.16 9.49 16.16
C ALA A 247 -13.95 8.84 16.86
N GLY A 248 -13.52 9.39 17.99
CA GLY A 248 -12.25 9.07 18.64
C GLY A 248 -12.31 8.13 19.84
N GLY A 249 -13.50 7.86 20.38
CA GLY A 249 -13.68 7.14 21.64
C GLY A 249 -13.50 8.03 22.88
N ASP A 250 -13.50 7.42 24.07
CA ASP A 250 -13.33 8.13 25.34
C ASP A 250 -11.87 8.16 25.84
N GLY A 251 -10.94 7.56 25.08
CA GLY A 251 -9.54 7.40 25.46
C GLY A 251 -9.29 6.37 26.56
N MET A 252 -10.31 5.61 26.96
CA MET A 252 -10.25 4.53 27.94
C MET A 252 -10.81 3.23 27.36
N ALA A 253 -12.09 2.91 27.62
CA ALA A 253 -12.68 1.62 27.29
C ALA A 253 -13.56 1.67 26.03
N ILE A 254 -14.00 2.86 25.63
CA ILE A 254 -14.92 3.05 24.51
C ILE A 254 -14.12 3.41 23.28
N ARG A 255 -14.19 2.54 22.28
CA ARG A 255 -13.60 2.76 20.95
C ARG A 255 -14.48 3.69 20.14
N GLY A 256 -13.85 4.54 19.33
CA GLY A 256 -14.54 5.38 18.36
C GLY A 256 -14.72 4.66 17.01
N VAL A 257 -15.63 5.17 16.18
CA VAL A 257 -15.89 4.63 14.83
C VAL A 257 -14.63 4.70 13.95
N ASN A 258 -13.79 5.74 14.08
CA ASN A 258 -12.57 5.87 13.29
C ASN A 258 -11.54 4.78 13.64
N ASP A 259 -11.48 4.40 14.92
CA ASP A 259 -10.60 3.35 15.42
C ASP A 259 -11.02 1.98 14.86
N TYR A 260 -12.32 1.66 14.89
CA TYR A 260 -12.82 0.46 14.22
C TYR A 260 -12.57 0.46 12.71
N ALA A 261 -12.76 1.61 12.06
CA ALA A 261 -12.58 1.74 10.62
C ALA A 261 -11.13 1.47 10.21
N ILE A 262 -10.14 2.06 10.88
CA ILE A 262 -8.74 1.85 10.52
C ILE A 262 -8.34 0.37 10.67
N ASP A 263 -8.76 -0.30 11.74
CA ASP A 263 -8.49 -1.73 11.95
C ASP A 263 -9.09 -2.58 10.82
N HIS A 264 -10.32 -2.25 10.43
CA HIS A 264 -11.01 -2.96 9.36
C HIS A 264 -10.28 -2.81 8.01
N LEU A 265 -9.80 -1.60 7.70
CA LEU A 265 -9.08 -1.31 6.47
C LEU A 265 -7.67 -1.94 6.45
N VAL A 266 -6.90 -1.76 7.53
CA VAL A 266 -5.53 -2.29 7.66
C VAL A 266 -5.53 -3.81 7.75
N GLY A 267 -6.56 -4.40 8.37
CA GLY A 267 -6.78 -5.85 8.39
C GLY A 267 -7.11 -6.46 7.04
N GLY A 268 -7.24 -5.67 5.98
CA GLY A 268 -7.46 -6.16 4.62
C GLY A 268 -8.88 -6.65 4.34
N ASN A 269 -9.87 -6.21 5.12
CA ASN A 269 -11.24 -6.71 5.00
C ASN A 269 -12.00 -6.18 3.78
N VAL A 270 -11.51 -5.10 3.16
CA VAL A 270 -12.07 -4.52 1.93
C VAL A 270 -10.97 -3.99 1.01
N GLN A 271 -11.19 -4.07 -0.30
CA GLN A 271 -10.33 -3.50 -1.35
C GLN A 271 -10.88 -2.19 -1.93
N ARG A 272 -12.18 -1.94 -1.78
CA ARG A 272 -12.83 -0.68 -2.17
C ARG A 272 -13.76 -0.21 -1.07
N ALA A 273 -13.51 0.99 -0.54
CA ALA A 273 -14.28 1.58 0.55
C ALA A 273 -15.28 2.66 0.09
N GLY A 274 -15.16 3.15 -1.15
CA GLY A 274 -15.97 4.27 -1.64
C GLY A 274 -15.58 5.58 -0.97
N VAL A 275 -16.53 6.51 -0.85
CA VAL A 275 -16.31 7.78 -0.13
C VAL A 275 -16.59 7.58 1.35
N LEU A 276 -15.60 7.78 2.22
CA LEU A 276 -15.78 7.72 3.67
C LEU A 276 -15.83 9.14 4.24
N MET A 277 -16.99 9.56 4.74
CA MET A 277 -17.21 10.88 5.33
C MET A 277 -17.03 10.80 6.84
N MET A 278 -16.01 11.46 7.37
CA MET A 278 -15.51 11.26 8.73
C MET A 278 -15.53 12.54 9.55
N ASP A 279 -15.69 12.40 10.87
CA ASP A 279 -15.37 13.45 11.84
C ASP A 279 -13.94 13.23 12.35
N PHE A 280 -13.16 14.32 12.45
CA PHE A 280 -11.80 14.32 13.03
C PHE A 280 -10.85 13.19 12.55
N PRO A 281 -10.74 12.91 11.23
CA PRO A 281 -9.92 11.80 10.77
C PRO A 281 -8.44 11.99 11.11
N GLY A 282 -7.81 10.95 11.63
CA GLY A 282 -6.37 10.88 11.89
C GLY A 282 -5.56 10.53 10.63
N ALA A 283 -4.24 10.76 10.71
CA ALA A 283 -3.31 10.55 9.61
C ALA A 283 -3.33 9.12 9.07
N GLY A 284 -3.29 8.13 9.96
CA GLY A 284 -3.34 6.72 9.56
C GLY A 284 -4.66 6.30 8.92
N LEU A 285 -5.80 6.86 9.32
CA LEU A 285 -7.09 6.53 8.72
C LEU A 285 -7.20 7.13 7.31
N ILE A 286 -6.77 8.38 7.13
CA ILE A 286 -6.66 9.00 5.80
C ILE A 286 -5.78 8.13 4.91
N ASP A 287 -4.58 7.78 5.37
CA ASP A 287 -3.62 7.01 4.62
C ASP A 287 -4.10 5.58 4.31
N ALA A 288 -4.82 4.94 5.24
CA ALA A 288 -5.41 3.62 5.02
C ALA A 288 -6.46 3.64 3.88
N ILE A 289 -7.27 4.71 3.81
CA ILE A 289 -8.25 4.88 2.73
C ILE A 289 -7.54 5.15 1.41
N LEU A 290 -6.55 6.07 1.40
CA LEU A 290 -5.74 6.38 0.23
C LEU A 290 -5.06 5.13 -0.33
N ALA A 291 -4.52 4.30 0.56
CA ALA A 291 -3.73 3.13 0.19
C ALA A 291 -4.53 2.05 -0.54
N LEU A 292 -5.84 1.97 -0.33
CA LEU A 292 -6.70 1.06 -1.11
C LEU A 292 -6.62 1.34 -2.61
N ASN A 293 -6.24 2.55 -3.02
CA ASN A 293 -6.21 2.89 -4.44
C ASN A 293 -4.96 2.43 -5.18
N TYR A 294 -3.88 2.01 -4.49
CA TYR A 294 -2.69 1.47 -5.16
C TYR A 294 -2.99 0.17 -5.94
N ARG A 295 -4.07 -0.54 -5.62
CA ARG A 295 -4.55 -1.71 -6.37
C ARG A 295 -4.95 -1.39 -7.82
N LEU A 296 -5.23 -0.12 -8.12
CA LEU A 296 -5.57 0.34 -9.47
C LEU A 296 -4.32 0.59 -10.33
N LEU A 297 -3.12 0.53 -9.73
CA LEU A 297 -1.87 0.71 -10.45
C LEU A 297 -1.32 -0.61 -10.99
N PRO A 298 -0.69 -0.62 -12.19
CA PRO A 298 -0.06 -1.81 -12.74
C PRO A 298 0.94 -2.44 -11.78
N SER A 299 0.86 -3.75 -11.57
CA SER A 299 1.72 -4.46 -10.60
C SER A 299 3.21 -4.42 -10.94
N ALA A 300 3.54 -4.29 -12.22
CA ALA A 300 4.92 -4.18 -12.70
C ALA A 300 5.56 -2.80 -12.44
N GLY A 301 4.78 -1.79 -12.06
CA GLY A 301 5.25 -0.43 -11.83
C GLY A 301 5.66 -0.16 -10.38
N LEU A 302 6.60 0.77 -10.20
CA LEU A 302 6.90 1.38 -8.90
C LEU A 302 5.66 2.06 -8.33
N LEU A 303 5.54 2.00 -7.01
CA LEU A 303 4.50 2.75 -6.31
C LEU A 303 4.92 4.22 -6.17
N PRO A 304 3.96 5.16 -6.19
CA PRO A 304 4.19 6.57 -5.91
C PRO A 304 4.87 6.81 -4.56
N GLY A 305 5.59 7.93 -4.42
CA GLY A 305 6.33 8.27 -3.19
C GLY A 305 5.45 8.32 -1.94
N ASP A 306 4.19 8.75 -2.10
CA ASP A 306 3.17 8.79 -1.05
C ASP A 306 2.91 7.42 -0.39
N PHE A 307 3.22 6.33 -1.08
CA PHE A 307 3.10 4.99 -0.50
C PHE A 307 4.01 4.82 0.72
N GLY A 308 5.18 5.47 0.72
CA GLY A 308 6.08 5.46 1.89
C GLY A 308 5.48 6.14 3.11
N THR A 309 4.80 7.27 2.94
CA THR A 309 4.07 7.96 4.02
C THR A 309 2.94 7.08 4.55
N ALA A 310 2.11 6.53 3.65
CA ALA A 310 1.03 5.64 4.05
C ALA A 310 1.54 4.38 4.76
N PHE A 311 2.61 3.77 4.25
CA PHE A 311 3.25 2.61 4.88
C PHE A 311 3.74 2.95 6.29
N ARG A 312 4.40 4.10 6.49
CA ARG A 312 4.87 4.55 7.81
C ARG A 312 3.69 4.75 8.77
N ASN A 313 2.65 5.45 8.34
CA ASN A 313 1.52 5.78 9.20
C ASN A 313 0.67 4.55 9.54
N ILE A 314 0.54 3.60 8.62
CA ILE A 314 -0.11 2.30 8.86
C ILE A 314 0.76 1.42 9.75
N SER A 315 2.08 1.46 9.61
CA SER A 315 2.97 0.73 10.51
C SER A 315 2.81 1.18 11.97
N TYR A 316 2.43 2.45 12.20
CA TYR A 316 2.05 2.89 13.54
C TYR A 316 0.88 2.05 14.06
N THR A 317 -0.18 1.80 13.30
CA THR A 317 -1.40 1.12 13.78
C THR A 317 -1.19 -0.30 14.29
N LEU A 318 -0.09 -0.93 13.92
CA LEU A 318 0.19 -2.31 14.26
C LEU A 318 0.71 -2.43 15.69
N GLY A 319 0.17 -3.39 16.43
CA GLY A 319 0.57 -3.72 17.80
C GLY A 319 1.04 -5.16 17.93
N GLY A 320 1.36 -5.56 19.16
CA GLY A 320 1.80 -6.92 19.47
C GLY A 320 3.30 -7.17 19.23
N ASP A 321 3.65 -8.45 19.13
CA ASP A 321 5.02 -8.90 18.88
C ASP A 321 5.40 -8.79 17.40
N ALA A 322 6.62 -9.23 17.05
CA ALA A 322 7.10 -9.14 15.67
C ALA A 322 6.20 -9.88 14.67
N GLN A 323 5.65 -11.02 15.07
CA GLN A 323 4.82 -11.86 14.21
C GLN A 323 3.47 -11.20 13.94
N ALA A 324 2.81 -10.68 14.97
CA ALA A 324 1.56 -9.94 14.83
C ALA A 324 1.73 -8.71 13.91
N ARG A 325 2.81 -7.95 14.12
CA ARG A 325 3.17 -6.79 13.28
C ARG A 325 3.46 -7.18 11.85
N TRP A 326 4.19 -8.27 11.63
CA TRP A 326 4.46 -8.78 10.29
C TRP A 326 3.18 -9.21 9.57
N TYR A 327 2.27 -9.94 10.23
CA TYR A 327 0.97 -10.29 9.65
C TYR A 327 0.17 -9.04 9.27
N GLY A 328 0.15 -8.01 10.12
CA GLY A 328 -0.52 -6.74 9.84
C GLY A 328 0.05 -6.02 8.61
N ILE A 329 1.38 -5.86 8.53
CA ILE A 329 2.03 -5.29 7.35
C ILE A 329 1.74 -6.12 6.11
N HIS A 330 1.85 -7.44 6.21
CA HIS A 330 1.65 -8.33 5.08
C HIS A 330 0.22 -8.24 4.55
N ALA A 331 -0.79 -8.30 5.42
CA ALA A 331 -2.20 -8.14 5.07
C ALA A 331 -2.45 -6.79 4.40
N PHE A 332 -1.90 -5.70 4.97
CA PHE A 332 -1.99 -4.37 4.38
C PHE A 332 -1.41 -4.34 2.95
N LEU A 333 -0.18 -4.81 2.76
CA LEU A 333 0.51 -4.76 1.46
C LEU A 333 -0.23 -5.57 0.39
N GLN A 334 -0.70 -6.77 0.74
CA GLN A 334 -1.46 -7.63 -0.18
C GLN A 334 -2.81 -7.02 -0.54
N ASN A 335 -3.44 -6.30 0.38
CA ASN A 335 -4.72 -5.64 0.14
C ASN A 335 -4.58 -4.34 -0.66
N ALA A 336 -3.65 -3.46 -0.26
CA ALA A 336 -3.46 -2.14 -0.83
C ALA A 336 -2.80 -2.18 -2.21
N ALA A 337 -1.79 -3.04 -2.41
CA ALA A 337 -1.01 -3.14 -3.64
C ALA A 337 -0.86 -4.60 -4.11
N PRO A 338 -1.98 -5.28 -4.45
CA PRO A 338 -1.99 -6.68 -4.88
C PRO A 338 -1.20 -6.91 -6.18
N GLY A 339 -0.92 -8.18 -6.46
CA GLY A 339 -0.22 -8.63 -7.67
C GLY A 339 1.29 -8.38 -7.65
N ARG A 340 1.84 -7.97 -6.51
CA ARG A 340 3.27 -7.76 -6.27
C ARG A 340 3.79 -8.81 -5.30
N ILE A 341 5.04 -9.23 -5.49
CA ILE A 341 5.71 -10.16 -4.58
C ILE A 341 6.38 -9.32 -3.49
N TRP A 342 5.66 -9.14 -2.39
CA TRP A 342 6.12 -8.40 -1.22
C TRP A 342 6.97 -9.27 -0.30
N HIS A 343 8.17 -8.80 0.02
CA HIS A 343 8.94 -9.25 1.16
C HIS A 343 8.74 -8.23 2.28
N ALA A 344 8.09 -8.63 3.37
CA ALA A 344 7.83 -7.78 4.53
C ALA A 344 8.65 -8.26 5.73
N LEU A 345 9.08 -7.32 6.57
CA LEU A 345 9.84 -7.59 7.79
C LEU A 345 9.37 -6.67 8.92
N ALA A 346 9.32 -7.22 10.14
CA ALA A 346 9.14 -6.50 11.38
C ALA A 346 10.33 -6.82 12.29
N LEU A 347 11.15 -5.82 12.61
CA LEU A 347 12.46 -6.00 13.21
C LEU A 347 12.57 -5.20 14.51
N LYS A 348 12.67 -5.87 15.66
CA LYS A 348 12.89 -5.19 16.95
C LYS A 348 14.36 -4.94 17.25
N GLY A 349 14.69 -3.79 17.83
CA GLY A 349 16.01 -3.48 18.39
C GLY A 349 17.08 -3.22 17.32
N SER A 350 18.35 -3.49 17.64
CA SER A 350 19.47 -3.22 16.73
C SER A 350 19.58 -4.27 15.62
N TRP A 351 19.30 -3.85 14.39
CA TRP A 351 19.44 -4.64 13.17
C TRP A 351 20.17 -3.82 12.09
N ALA A 352 20.71 -4.52 11.10
CA ALA A 352 21.16 -3.92 9.84
C ALA A 352 20.88 -4.89 8.69
N GLY A 353 20.68 -4.35 7.49
CA GLY A 353 20.34 -5.15 6.32
C GLY A 353 20.96 -4.61 5.04
N TRP A 354 21.19 -5.54 4.11
CA TRP A 354 21.57 -5.29 2.73
C TRP A 354 20.64 -6.07 1.82
N MET A 355 19.85 -5.38 1.02
CA MET A 355 18.72 -5.94 0.31
C MET A 355 18.73 -5.48 -1.14
N HIS A 356 18.60 -6.42 -2.07
CA HIS A 356 18.34 -6.12 -3.47
C HIS A 356 16.85 -6.00 -3.72
N THR A 357 16.41 -4.93 -4.36
CA THR A 357 15.00 -4.75 -4.75
C THR A 357 14.88 -4.63 -6.27
N ASP A 358 13.84 -5.27 -6.83
CA ASP A 358 13.46 -5.16 -8.25
C ASP A 358 12.30 -4.16 -8.45
N GLY A 359 11.86 -3.49 -7.39
CA GLY A 359 10.77 -2.51 -7.41
C GLY A 359 10.72 -1.66 -6.15
N SER A 360 9.50 -1.38 -5.68
CA SER A 360 9.23 -0.55 -4.50
C SER A 360 9.97 -1.05 -3.27
N TYR A 361 10.43 -0.10 -2.46
CA TYR A 361 10.99 -0.29 -1.12
C TYR A 361 10.38 0.76 -0.20
N VAL A 362 9.97 0.34 0.99
CA VAL A 362 9.45 1.22 2.05
C VAL A 362 9.95 0.77 3.41
N GLN A 363 10.16 1.74 4.29
CA GLN A 363 10.54 1.53 5.68
C GLN A 363 9.79 2.54 6.55
N SER A 364 9.36 2.07 7.72
CA SER A 364 8.78 2.89 8.77
C SER A 364 9.87 3.42 9.71
N ASP A 365 9.52 4.43 10.49
CA ASP A 365 10.34 4.83 11.64
C ASP A 365 10.33 3.74 12.73
N THR A 366 11.14 3.92 13.77
CA THR A 366 11.16 2.99 14.89
C THR A 366 10.02 3.30 15.87
N MET A 367 9.27 2.28 16.27
CA MET A 367 8.12 2.38 17.20
C MET A 367 8.11 1.18 18.14
N ASP A 368 8.03 1.40 19.45
CA ASP A 368 8.11 0.29 20.42
C ASP A 368 9.35 -0.61 20.19
N ASP A 369 10.46 0.02 19.75
CA ASP A 369 11.69 -0.59 19.24
C ASP A 369 11.57 -1.41 17.93
N TYR A 370 10.43 -1.41 17.26
CA TYR A 370 10.22 -2.08 15.97
C TYR A 370 10.43 -1.14 14.79
N THR A 371 11.14 -1.65 13.78
CA THR A 371 11.14 -1.12 12.42
C THR A 371 10.42 -2.09 11.50
N HIS A 372 9.44 -1.60 10.75
CA HIS A 372 8.80 -2.34 9.67
C HIS A 372 9.40 -1.92 8.35
N LEU A 373 9.60 -2.87 7.44
CA LEU A 373 10.08 -2.60 6.10
C LEU A 373 9.47 -3.59 5.11
N ALA A 374 9.33 -3.15 3.87
CA ALA A 374 8.82 -3.98 2.81
C ALA A 374 9.45 -3.63 1.47
N PHE A 375 9.66 -4.63 0.64
CA PHE A 375 10.18 -4.45 -0.70
C PHE A 375 9.60 -5.47 -1.67
N THR A 376 9.72 -5.19 -2.97
CA THR A 376 9.24 -6.09 -4.02
C THR A 376 10.37 -6.78 -4.77
N SER A 377 10.08 -8.01 -5.18
CA SER A 377 10.92 -8.80 -6.09
C SER A 377 10.13 -9.19 -7.35
N ARG A 378 10.83 -9.60 -8.40
CA ARG A 378 10.22 -10.03 -9.66
C ARG A 378 9.60 -11.42 -9.55
N THR A 379 10.35 -12.33 -8.95
CA THR A 379 9.94 -13.71 -8.66
C THR A 379 10.53 -14.13 -7.32
N VAL A 380 9.91 -15.12 -6.68
CA VAL A 380 10.48 -15.80 -5.51
C VAL A 380 11.44 -16.93 -5.91
N THR A 381 11.73 -17.10 -7.20
CA THR A 381 12.53 -18.23 -7.68
C THR A 381 13.98 -18.10 -7.25
N SER A 382 14.54 -19.18 -6.72
CA SER A 382 15.97 -19.33 -6.43
C SER A 382 16.53 -20.47 -7.29
N ALA A 383 17.79 -20.37 -7.69
CA ALA A 383 18.55 -21.48 -8.28
C ALA A 383 19.42 -22.20 -7.23
N VAL A 384 19.58 -21.65 -6.03
CA VAL A 384 20.28 -22.29 -4.92
C VAL A 384 19.29 -23.03 -4.03
N SER A 385 19.58 -24.27 -3.65
CA SER A 385 18.78 -25.05 -2.70
C SER A 385 18.98 -24.54 -1.26
N ASN A 386 18.05 -24.88 -0.36
CA ASN A 386 18.17 -24.53 1.05
C ASN A 386 19.40 -25.18 1.71
N GLY A 387 19.64 -26.46 1.43
CA GLY A 387 20.77 -27.22 1.96
C GLY A 387 22.12 -26.64 1.53
N PHE A 388 22.24 -26.29 0.24
CA PHE A 388 23.47 -25.71 -0.27
C PHE A 388 23.73 -24.32 0.31
N LEU A 389 22.69 -23.48 0.36
CA LEU A 389 22.78 -22.16 0.97
C LEU A 389 23.21 -22.26 2.44
N GLY A 390 22.62 -23.18 3.19
CA GLY A 390 22.96 -23.39 4.61
C GLY A 390 24.40 -23.81 4.81
N SER A 391 24.88 -24.77 4.02
CA SER A 391 26.27 -25.22 4.05
C SER A 391 27.25 -24.10 3.73
N PHE A 392 26.97 -23.32 2.68
CA PHE A 392 27.78 -22.16 2.32
C PHE A 392 27.76 -21.12 3.45
N VAL A 393 26.60 -20.66 3.91
CA VAL A 393 26.50 -19.62 4.94
C VAL A 393 27.26 -20.01 6.20
N ASN A 394 27.05 -21.23 6.73
CA ASN A 394 27.73 -21.69 7.93
C ASN A 394 29.26 -21.69 7.81
N SER A 395 29.79 -22.03 6.63
CA SER A 395 31.24 -21.95 6.38
C SER A 395 31.79 -20.52 6.40
N GLN A 396 30.95 -19.51 6.16
CA GLN A 396 31.36 -18.10 6.10
C GLN A 396 31.29 -17.39 7.45
N LEU A 397 30.39 -17.81 8.35
CA LEU A 397 30.07 -17.04 9.58
C LEU A 397 31.30 -16.77 10.45
N GLY A 398 32.19 -17.76 10.63
CA GLY A 398 33.40 -17.63 11.45
C GLY A 398 34.39 -16.55 11.00
N ALA A 399 34.32 -16.10 9.74
CA ALA A 399 35.16 -15.04 9.21
C ALA A 399 34.51 -13.64 9.28
N LEU A 400 33.26 -13.54 9.73
CA LEU A 400 32.54 -12.27 9.82
C LEU A 400 32.94 -11.51 11.09
N SER A 401 33.23 -10.21 10.96
CA SER A 401 33.64 -9.33 12.05
C SER A 401 32.87 -8.00 12.05
N GLY A 402 33.00 -7.22 13.13
CA GLY A 402 32.30 -5.93 13.28
C GLY A 402 30.88 -6.03 13.85
N GLY A 403 30.13 -4.94 13.69
CA GLY A 403 28.73 -4.79 14.13
C GLY A 403 27.72 -5.44 13.17
N THR A 404 26.42 -5.21 13.41
CA THR A 404 25.36 -5.76 12.54
C THR A 404 25.52 -5.33 11.08
N SER A 405 25.87 -4.06 10.84
CA SER A 405 26.03 -3.52 9.48
C SER A 405 27.22 -4.12 8.73
N ASP A 406 28.39 -4.20 9.39
CA ASP A 406 29.61 -4.79 8.81
C ASP A 406 29.38 -6.24 8.42
N ARG A 407 28.71 -7.00 9.30
CA ARG A 407 28.40 -8.41 9.11
C ARG A 407 27.39 -8.63 7.99
N ALA A 408 26.36 -7.78 7.90
CA ALA A 408 25.38 -7.83 6.82
C ALA A 408 26.04 -7.59 5.46
N LEU A 409 26.89 -6.56 5.35
CA LEU A 409 27.62 -6.24 4.13
C LEU A 409 28.57 -7.38 3.72
N GLN A 410 29.38 -7.88 4.66
CA GLN A 410 30.32 -8.97 4.38
C GLN A 410 29.61 -10.24 3.90
N LEU A 411 28.53 -10.65 4.57
CA LEU A 411 27.81 -11.86 4.20
C LEU A 411 27.06 -11.67 2.87
N HIS A 412 26.43 -10.51 2.65
CA HIS A 412 25.79 -10.16 1.38
C HIS A 412 26.77 -10.21 0.22
N GLY A 413 27.97 -9.63 0.38
CA GLY A 413 29.03 -9.67 -0.64
C GLY A 413 29.48 -11.10 -0.95
N ARG A 414 29.62 -11.96 0.06
CA ARG A 414 30.01 -13.37 -0.11
C ARG A 414 28.95 -14.19 -0.86
N VAL A 415 27.67 -14.08 -0.49
CA VAL A 415 26.59 -14.82 -1.19
C VAL A 415 26.40 -14.29 -2.61
N SER A 416 26.45 -12.97 -2.81
CA SER A 416 26.30 -12.36 -4.14
C SER A 416 27.45 -12.72 -5.07
N SER A 417 28.69 -12.81 -4.56
CA SER A 417 29.84 -13.24 -5.34
C SER A 417 29.79 -14.72 -5.69
N ARG A 418 29.33 -15.57 -4.75
CA ARG A 418 29.23 -17.02 -4.96
C ARG A 418 28.11 -17.40 -5.93
N PHE A 419 27.01 -16.64 -5.91
CA PHE A 419 25.78 -16.92 -6.64
C PHE A 419 25.26 -15.64 -7.35
N PRO A 420 25.96 -15.19 -8.42
CA PRO A 420 25.69 -13.90 -9.05
C PRO A 420 24.45 -13.87 -9.96
N PHE A 421 23.82 -15.02 -10.19
CA PHE A 421 22.67 -15.20 -11.08
C PHE A 421 21.31 -14.96 -10.41
N GLN A 422 21.30 -14.57 -9.13
CA GLN A 422 20.07 -14.31 -8.38
C GLN A 422 20.27 -13.16 -7.39
N LEU A 423 19.17 -12.66 -6.85
CA LEU A 423 19.18 -11.58 -5.89
C LEU A 423 19.18 -12.08 -4.47
N TRP A 424 19.78 -11.27 -3.60
CA TRP A 424 20.01 -11.58 -2.20
C TRP A 424 19.54 -10.45 -1.29
N SER A 425 18.88 -10.85 -0.21
CA SER A 425 18.70 -10.04 1.00
C SER A 425 19.41 -10.69 2.17
N VAL A 426 20.15 -9.90 2.95
CA VAL A 426 20.78 -10.31 4.20
C VAL A 426 20.37 -9.34 5.29
N VAL A 427 19.80 -9.85 6.37
CA VAL A 427 19.47 -9.10 7.58
C VAL A 427 20.21 -9.70 8.75
N VAL A 428 20.89 -8.85 9.52
CA VAL A 428 21.67 -9.24 10.69
C VAL A 428 21.16 -8.50 11.91
N LYS A 429 20.94 -9.24 12.99
CA LYS A 429 20.46 -8.72 14.26
C LYS A 429 21.39 -9.14 15.40
N LYS A 430 21.58 -8.26 16.39
CA LYS A 430 22.28 -8.57 17.64
C LYS A 430 21.28 -8.90 18.76
N SER A 431 21.52 -9.99 19.50
CA SER A 431 20.73 -10.49 20.64
C SER A 431 20.60 -9.43 21.77
N PRO A 432 19.51 -9.42 22.58
CA PRO A 432 18.73 -10.58 23.04
C PRO A 432 17.31 -10.72 22.47
N GLY A 433 16.85 -11.98 22.36
CA GLY A 433 15.41 -12.27 22.50
C GLY A 433 14.72 -13.14 21.44
N GLY A 434 15.39 -14.17 20.94
CA GLY A 434 14.71 -15.26 20.21
C GLY A 434 13.95 -14.85 18.94
N LEU A 435 13.14 -15.76 18.42
CA LEU A 435 12.36 -15.57 17.20
C LEU A 435 11.15 -14.61 17.37
N SER A 436 10.69 -14.33 18.58
CA SER A 436 9.53 -13.45 18.84
C SER A 436 9.81 -11.96 18.58
N ASN A 437 11.07 -11.57 18.45
CA ASN A 437 11.50 -10.18 18.28
C ASN A 437 11.84 -9.80 16.83
N TRP A 438 11.63 -10.68 15.87
CA TRP A 438 11.65 -10.33 14.46
C TRP A 438 10.81 -11.32 13.63
N ALA A 439 10.15 -10.85 12.59
CA ALA A 439 9.41 -11.70 11.66
C ALA A 439 9.65 -11.20 10.24
N TYR A 440 9.65 -12.11 9.28
CA TYR A 440 9.94 -11.79 7.90
C TYR A 440 9.22 -12.74 6.95
N SER A 441 9.01 -12.30 5.70
CA SER A 441 8.46 -13.12 4.64
C SER A 441 9.47 -14.17 4.20
N ASP A 442 9.20 -15.45 4.45
CA ASP A 442 10.06 -16.56 4.04
C ASP A 442 9.69 -17.05 2.63
N TYR A 443 9.97 -16.20 1.64
CA TYR A 443 9.73 -16.50 0.23
C TYR A 443 11.02 -16.89 -0.49
N GLY A 444 10.91 -17.84 -1.41
CA GLY A 444 12.04 -18.35 -2.19
C GLY A 444 12.89 -19.33 -1.41
N THR A 445 14.21 -19.13 -1.41
CA THR A 445 15.13 -19.94 -0.58
C THR A 445 15.72 -19.07 0.51
N GLY A 446 15.23 -19.27 1.74
CA GLY A 446 15.73 -18.62 2.94
C GLY A 446 16.69 -19.50 3.72
N TYR A 447 17.68 -18.93 4.41
CA TYR A 447 18.45 -19.62 5.43
C TYR A 447 18.63 -18.73 6.65
N LYS A 448 18.48 -19.32 7.84
CA LYS A 448 18.67 -18.64 9.12
C LYS A 448 19.79 -19.32 9.88
N ALA A 449 20.72 -18.51 10.40
CA ALA A 449 21.79 -18.99 11.25
C ALA A 449 21.99 -18.07 12.46
N THR A 450 22.55 -18.63 13.52
CA THR A 450 22.96 -17.88 14.72
C THR A 450 24.39 -18.24 15.06
N GLN A 451 25.23 -17.25 15.29
CA GLN A 451 26.61 -17.43 15.74
C GLN A 451 26.96 -16.35 16.78
N GLY A 452 27.27 -16.79 18.00
CA GLY A 452 27.42 -15.89 19.14
C GLY A 452 26.14 -15.06 19.35
N ASP A 453 26.30 -13.75 19.49
CA ASP A 453 25.18 -12.82 19.70
C ASP A 453 24.47 -12.41 18.40
N TYR A 454 24.87 -12.92 17.24
CA TYR A 454 24.33 -12.48 15.95
C TYR A 454 23.44 -13.54 15.33
N THR A 455 22.28 -13.09 14.86
CA THR A 455 21.37 -13.89 14.03
C THR A 455 21.30 -13.30 12.63
N TYR A 456 21.36 -14.17 11.63
CA TYR A 456 21.40 -13.86 10.21
C TYR A 456 20.17 -14.46 9.54
N ALA A 457 19.46 -13.66 8.74
CA ALA A 457 18.46 -14.14 7.78
C ALA A 457 18.96 -13.80 6.38
N ILE A 458 19.05 -14.81 5.53
CA ILE A 458 19.48 -14.70 4.15
C ILE A 458 18.33 -15.18 3.29
N GLN A 459 17.97 -14.42 2.26
CA GLN A 459 16.94 -14.81 1.30
C GLN A 459 17.47 -14.68 -0.13
N ALA A 460 17.17 -15.69 -0.92
CA ALA A 460 17.40 -15.76 -2.36
C ALA A 460 16.09 -15.66 -3.14
N TYR A 461 16.08 -14.84 -4.18
CA TYR A 461 14.93 -14.66 -5.06
C TYR A 461 15.35 -14.10 -6.41
N SER A 462 14.41 -14.03 -7.36
CA SER A 462 14.61 -13.46 -8.69
C SER A 462 15.83 -14.02 -9.44
N ALA A 463 16.02 -15.35 -9.36
CA ALA A 463 16.99 -16.05 -10.19
C ALA A 463 16.74 -15.78 -11.68
N ALA A 464 17.82 -15.57 -12.43
CA ALA A 464 17.74 -15.31 -13.87
C ALA A 464 17.20 -16.54 -14.62
N ASP A 465 16.48 -16.31 -15.72
CA ASP A 465 16.08 -17.41 -16.58
C ASP A 465 17.31 -18.05 -17.24
N GLY A 466 17.22 -19.34 -17.55
CA GLY A 466 18.27 -20.13 -18.19
C GLY A 466 18.34 -21.56 -17.65
N VAL A 467 19.42 -22.24 -17.98
CA VAL A 467 19.70 -23.62 -17.61
C VAL A 467 20.80 -23.64 -16.56
N TYR A 468 20.53 -24.29 -15.43
CA TYR A 468 21.46 -24.42 -14.31
C TYR A 468 21.91 -25.86 -14.20
N LEU A 469 23.21 -26.10 -14.29
CA LEU A 469 23.85 -27.40 -14.12
C LEU A 469 24.41 -27.50 -12.71
N TYR A 470 24.26 -28.66 -12.06
CA TYR A 470 24.65 -28.88 -10.67
C TYR A 470 25.55 -30.11 -10.54
N GLU A 471 26.61 -29.95 -9.76
CA GLU A 471 27.62 -30.98 -9.50
C GLU A 471 27.06 -32.18 -8.72
N HIS A 472 25.99 -31.97 -7.95
CA HIS A 472 25.38 -33.03 -7.16
C HIS A 472 23.88 -33.15 -7.44
N GLY A 473 23.32 -34.29 -7.06
CA GLY A 473 21.88 -34.51 -7.11
C GLY A 473 21.12 -33.49 -6.25
N GLN A 474 19.85 -33.32 -6.55
CA GLN A 474 18.92 -32.44 -5.83
C GLN A 474 19.35 -30.96 -5.80
N PHE A 475 20.03 -30.50 -6.85
CA PHE A 475 20.43 -29.10 -7.06
C PHE A 475 21.46 -28.60 -6.03
N GLU A 476 22.39 -29.45 -5.66
CA GLU A 476 23.46 -29.19 -4.70
C GLU A 476 24.84 -29.08 -5.41
N GLY A 477 25.87 -28.63 -4.70
CA GLY A 477 27.23 -28.55 -5.22
C GLY A 477 27.48 -27.36 -6.15
N ASN A 478 28.58 -27.37 -6.91
CA ASN A 478 28.88 -26.28 -7.84
C ASN A 478 27.75 -26.07 -8.86
N ILE A 479 27.50 -24.81 -9.20
CA ILE A 479 26.40 -24.40 -10.09
C ILE A 479 26.98 -23.66 -11.29
N LEU A 480 26.59 -24.08 -12.48
CA LEU A 480 26.87 -23.37 -13.73
C LEU A 480 25.57 -22.91 -14.38
N HIS A 481 25.40 -21.59 -14.55
CA HIS A 481 24.25 -20.99 -15.22
C HIS A 481 24.57 -20.71 -16.69
N LEU A 482 23.73 -21.22 -17.59
CA LEU A 482 23.88 -21.15 -19.04
C LEU A 482 22.63 -20.54 -19.69
N THR A 483 22.86 -19.58 -20.57
CA THR A 483 21.83 -18.98 -21.45
C THR A 483 22.10 -19.26 -22.93
N SER A 484 23.22 -19.89 -23.24
CA SER A 484 23.64 -20.28 -24.59
C SER A 484 24.45 -21.58 -24.53
N GLY A 485 24.60 -22.23 -25.68
CA GLY A 485 25.31 -23.51 -25.77
C GLY A 485 26.81 -23.40 -25.48
N VAL A 486 27.36 -24.44 -24.88
CA VAL A 486 28.77 -24.60 -24.54
C VAL A 486 29.31 -25.84 -25.26
N GLY A 487 30.34 -25.64 -26.08
CA GLY A 487 30.98 -26.69 -26.87
C GLY A 487 31.76 -27.68 -26.01
N PHE A 488 32.39 -27.22 -24.93
CA PHE A 488 33.08 -28.08 -23.98
C PHE A 488 32.94 -27.53 -22.56
N LEU A 489 32.35 -28.29 -21.65
CA LEU A 489 32.09 -27.87 -20.27
C LEU A 489 33.38 -27.80 -19.43
N GLY A 490 34.44 -28.50 -19.84
CA GLY A 490 35.76 -28.41 -19.19
C GLY A 490 36.38 -27.02 -19.25
N ASP A 491 36.07 -26.22 -20.28
CA ASP A 491 36.49 -24.80 -20.36
C ASP A 491 35.89 -23.96 -19.22
N LEU A 492 34.82 -24.44 -18.60
CA LEU A 492 34.11 -23.82 -17.47
C LEU A 492 34.30 -24.62 -16.17
N GLY A 493 35.17 -25.64 -16.18
CA GLY A 493 35.44 -26.51 -15.02
C GLY A 493 34.27 -27.41 -14.61
N PHE A 494 33.41 -27.80 -15.57
CA PHE A 494 32.18 -28.56 -15.30
C PHE A 494 32.06 -29.84 -16.15
N ASP A 495 33.19 -30.38 -16.62
CA ASP A 495 33.25 -31.62 -17.39
C ASP A 495 33.02 -32.82 -16.48
N ASP A 496 32.19 -33.77 -16.90
CA ASP A 496 32.00 -35.07 -16.23
C ASP A 496 31.67 -34.97 -14.72
N ILE A 497 30.96 -33.92 -14.29
CA ILE A 497 30.51 -33.76 -12.90
C ILE A 497 29.01 -33.45 -12.76
N LEU A 498 28.26 -33.42 -13.87
CA LEU A 498 26.85 -33.07 -13.83
C LEU A 498 26.01 -34.19 -13.19
N SER A 499 25.23 -33.84 -12.16
CA SER A 499 24.29 -34.75 -11.50
C SER A 499 22.83 -34.29 -11.52
N SER A 500 22.56 -32.99 -11.61
CA SER A 500 21.19 -32.47 -11.72
C SER A 500 21.11 -31.18 -12.53
N VAL A 501 19.94 -30.86 -13.08
CA VAL A 501 19.72 -29.70 -13.95
C VAL A 501 18.42 -28.98 -13.60
N ARG A 502 18.45 -27.65 -13.48
CA ARG A 502 17.26 -26.81 -13.29
C ARG A 502 17.04 -25.92 -14.51
N ILE A 503 15.80 -25.86 -14.98
CA ILE A 503 15.40 -25.03 -16.12
C ILE A 503 14.48 -23.93 -15.60
N LEU A 504 14.90 -22.67 -15.75
CA LEU A 504 14.10 -21.48 -15.42
C LEU A 504 13.77 -20.72 -16.70
N GLY A 505 12.50 -20.39 -16.91
CA GLY A 505 12.03 -19.78 -18.15
C GLY A 505 11.91 -20.78 -19.31
N PRO A 506 11.61 -20.30 -20.53
CA PRO A 506 11.26 -21.15 -21.66
C PRO A 506 12.52 -21.63 -22.41
N TYR A 507 13.31 -22.48 -21.77
CA TYR A 507 14.53 -23.05 -22.33
C TYR A 507 14.43 -24.57 -22.52
N ARG A 508 15.18 -25.07 -23.50
CA ARG A 508 15.51 -26.48 -23.67
C ARG A 508 17.01 -26.66 -23.50
N ALA A 509 17.39 -27.61 -22.65
CA ALA A 509 18.75 -28.08 -22.53
C ALA A 509 18.92 -29.38 -23.32
N THR A 510 19.97 -29.46 -24.14
CA THR A 510 20.46 -30.69 -24.78
C THR A 510 21.85 -30.97 -24.23
N LEU A 511 22.01 -32.02 -23.45
CA LEU A 511 23.23 -32.35 -22.72
C LEU A 511 23.84 -33.61 -23.33
N CYS A 512 25.12 -33.56 -23.71
CA CYS A 512 25.77 -34.61 -24.49
C CYS A 512 27.07 -35.10 -23.83
N GLU A 513 27.35 -36.39 -24.02
CA GLU A 513 28.51 -37.04 -23.40
C GLU A 513 29.85 -36.47 -23.85
N HIS A 514 29.97 -36.14 -25.12
CA HIS A 514 31.24 -35.71 -25.67
C HIS A 514 31.24 -34.21 -26.00
N PRO A 515 32.42 -33.60 -26.16
CA PRO A 515 32.54 -32.23 -26.65
C PRO A 515 31.85 -32.02 -28.00
N SER A 516 31.54 -30.76 -28.28
CA SER A 516 30.89 -30.28 -29.50
C SER A 516 29.51 -30.91 -29.78
N ARG A 517 28.78 -31.30 -28.73
CA ARG A 517 27.43 -31.89 -28.79
C ARG A 517 27.39 -33.20 -29.58
N THR A 518 28.35 -34.08 -29.30
CA THR A 518 28.46 -35.41 -29.91
C THR A 518 28.29 -36.52 -28.86
N GLY A 519 28.24 -37.79 -29.28
CA GLY A 519 27.96 -38.92 -28.38
C GLY A 519 26.46 -39.11 -28.11
N ARG A 520 26.10 -39.78 -27.01
CA ARG A 520 24.69 -39.83 -26.58
C ARG A 520 24.31 -38.47 -26.00
N CYS A 521 23.07 -38.06 -26.25
CA CYS A 521 22.53 -36.81 -25.72
C CYS A 521 21.16 -37.03 -25.11
N LEU A 522 20.88 -36.33 -24.02
CA LEU A 522 19.53 -36.16 -23.48
C LEU A 522 19.04 -34.75 -23.74
N SER A 523 17.73 -34.55 -23.84
CA SER A 523 17.13 -33.22 -23.93
C SER A 523 16.00 -33.08 -22.93
N THR A 524 15.93 -31.94 -22.26
CA THR A 524 14.88 -31.64 -21.29
C THR A 524 14.48 -30.18 -21.34
N THR A 525 13.18 -29.93 -21.13
CA THR A 525 12.61 -28.61 -20.84
C THR A 525 12.16 -28.51 -19.38
N GLN A 526 12.42 -29.55 -18.58
CA GLN A 526 12.02 -29.66 -17.18
C GLN A 526 13.25 -29.78 -16.29
N SER A 527 13.11 -29.30 -15.05
CA SER A 527 14.13 -29.49 -14.02
C SER A 527 14.19 -30.95 -13.59
N VAL A 528 15.39 -31.51 -13.50
CA VAL A 528 15.66 -32.90 -13.16
C VAL A 528 16.61 -32.94 -11.96
N GLY A 529 16.12 -33.44 -10.82
CA GLY A 529 16.88 -33.53 -9.57
C GLY A 529 17.89 -34.69 -9.52
N ASP A 530 17.78 -35.67 -10.41
CA ASP A 530 18.77 -36.74 -10.60
C ASP A 530 18.83 -37.07 -12.09
N ILE A 531 19.93 -36.72 -12.75
CA ILE A 531 20.06 -36.86 -14.20
C ILE A 531 20.00 -38.32 -14.65
N ASN A 532 20.32 -39.29 -13.78
CA ASN A 532 20.17 -40.71 -14.10
C ASN A 532 18.72 -41.17 -14.21
N SER A 533 17.76 -40.39 -13.70
CA SER A 533 16.33 -40.68 -13.89
C SER A 533 15.87 -40.47 -15.34
N VAL A 534 16.66 -39.81 -16.18
CA VAL A 534 16.36 -39.58 -17.58
C VAL A 534 16.73 -40.81 -18.41
N ALA A 535 15.82 -41.22 -19.29
CA ALA A 535 16.03 -42.36 -20.18
C ALA A 535 17.30 -42.20 -21.04
N GLY A 536 17.93 -43.33 -21.37
CA GLY A 536 19.15 -43.37 -22.19
C GLY A 536 20.47 -43.26 -21.40
N GLY A 537 20.41 -43.26 -20.07
CA GLY A 537 21.56 -43.16 -19.17
C GLY A 537 22.40 -44.45 -19.01
N PRO A 538 23.30 -44.52 -18.02
CA PRO A 538 23.59 -43.48 -17.01
C PRO A 538 24.12 -42.19 -17.65
N TRP A 539 23.91 -41.06 -16.96
CA TRP A 539 24.29 -39.72 -17.43
C TRP A 539 25.12 -38.94 -16.40
N ASN A 540 25.02 -39.34 -15.13
CA ASN A 540 25.74 -38.70 -14.04
C ASN A 540 27.24 -38.77 -14.28
N ASP A 541 27.91 -37.64 -14.15
CA ASP A 541 29.36 -37.52 -14.30
C ASP A 541 29.86 -37.96 -15.69
N GLN A 542 29.05 -37.77 -16.73
CA GLN A 542 29.38 -38.18 -18.12
C GLN A 542 29.16 -37.08 -19.16
N ILE A 543 28.74 -35.87 -18.77
CA ILE A 543 28.34 -34.82 -19.71
C ILE A 543 29.48 -33.84 -19.94
N SER A 544 29.93 -33.72 -21.19
CA SER A 544 30.99 -32.78 -21.61
C SER A 544 30.51 -31.57 -22.43
N SER A 545 29.26 -31.53 -22.91
CA SER A 545 28.76 -30.35 -23.66
C SER A 545 27.27 -30.10 -23.52
N ALA A 546 26.86 -28.85 -23.77
CA ALA A 546 25.47 -28.40 -23.60
C ALA A 546 25.00 -27.54 -24.80
N GLY A 547 23.86 -27.88 -25.39
CA GLY A 547 23.08 -27.02 -26.27
C GLY A 547 21.95 -26.35 -25.48
N ILE A 548 21.82 -25.03 -25.58
CA ILE A 548 20.76 -24.26 -24.90
C ILE A 548 19.95 -23.52 -25.95
N ASP A 549 18.67 -23.88 -26.07
CA ASP A 549 17.73 -23.29 -27.02
C ASP A 549 16.60 -22.58 -26.29
N PHE A 550 16.26 -21.35 -26.72
CA PHE A 550 15.05 -20.67 -26.28
C PHE A 550 13.84 -21.22 -27.04
N VAL A 551 12.85 -21.73 -26.30
CA VAL A 551 11.65 -22.38 -26.85
C VAL A 551 10.36 -21.59 -26.61
N GLY A 552 10.48 -20.36 -26.11
CA GLY A 552 9.34 -19.45 -25.95
C GLY A 552 8.85 -18.88 -27.29
N VAL A 553 7.59 -18.46 -27.34
CA VAL A 553 7.06 -17.69 -28.47
C VAL A 553 7.70 -16.31 -28.42
N ARG A 554 8.37 -15.91 -29.50
CA ARG A 554 8.95 -14.57 -29.63
C ARG A 554 7.89 -13.50 -29.82
#